data_AF-P51161-F1
#
_entry.id   AF-P51161-F1
#
_cell.length_a   1.000
_cell.length_b   1.000
_cell.length_c   1.000
_cell.angle_alpha   90.00
_cell.angle_beta   90.00
_cell.angle_gamma   90.00
#
_symmetry.space_group_name_H-M   'P 1'
#
loop_
_entity.id
_entity.type
_entity.pdbx_description
1 polymer ?
#
loop_
_entity_poly.entity_id
_entity_poly.type
_entity_poly.pdbx_seq_one_letter_code
_entity_poly.pdbx_strand_id
1 'polypeptide(L)'
;MAFTGKFEMESEKNYDEFMKLLGISSDVIEKARNFKIVTEVQQDGQDFTWSQHYSGGHTMTNKFTVGKESNIQTMGGKTFKATVQMEGGKLVVNFPNYHQTSEIVGDKLVEVSTIGGVTYERVSKRLA
;
A
#
# COMPACT_ATOMS: atom_id res chain seq x y z
N MET A 1 18.04 -3.61 5.57
CA MET A 1 17.09 -3.27 4.48
C MET A 1 16.01 -2.41 5.09
N ALA A 2 15.74 -1.22 4.51
CA ALA A 2 14.93 -0.20 5.19
C ALA A 2 13.46 -0.65 5.38
N PHE A 3 12.89 -1.30 4.37
CA PHE A 3 11.48 -1.66 4.35
C PHE A 3 11.18 -3.01 5.02
N THR A 4 12.15 -3.94 5.10
CA THR A 4 11.91 -5.27 5.67
C THR A 4 11.33 -5.19 7.08
N GLY A 5 10.16 -5.80 7.31
CA GLY A 5 9.49 -5.80 8.60
C GLY A 5 7.98 -6.00 8.50
N LYS A 6 7.32 -6.07 9.66
CA LYS A 6 5.87 -6.06 9.79
C LYS A 6 5.42 -4.71 10.33
N PHE A 7 4.32 -4.18 9.79
CA PHE A 7 3.78 -2.88 10.17
C PHE A 7 2.28 -3.03 10.40
N GLU A 8 1.79 -2.65 11.58
CA GLU A 8 0.36 -2.60 11.88
C GLU A 8 -0.15 -1.19 11.61
N MET A 9 -1.28 -1.07 10.90
CA MET A 9 -1.93 0.20 10.62
C MET A 9 -2.22 0.96 11.93
N GLU A 10 -1.72 2.19 12.04
CA GLU A 10 -1.88 3.07 13.20
C GLU A 10 -2.92 4.16 12.93
N SER A 11 -2.89 4.75 11.74
CA SER A 11 -3.84 5.80 11.33
C SER A 11 -3.98 5.88 9.82
N GLU A 12 -5.09 6.47 9.38
CA GLU A 12 -5.34 6.74 7.97
C GLU A 12 -6.18 8.02 7.77
N LYS A 13 -6.05 8.64 6.59
CA LYS A 13 -6.76 9.87 6.20
C LYS A 13 -7.40 9.71 4.82
N ASN A 14 -8.59 10.29 4.63
CA ASN A 14 -9.35 10.27 3.36
C ASN A 14 -9.68 8.85 2.84
N TYR A 15 -9.78 7.86 3.73
CA TYR A 15 -10.10 6.47 3.38
C TYR A 15 -11.39 6.34 2.59
N ASP A 16 -12.51 6.86 3.11
CA ASP A 16 -13.83 6.75 2.50
C ASP A 16 -13.88 7.30 1.07
N GLU A 17 -13.35 8.51 0.88
CA GLU A 17 -13.35 9.18 -0.44
C GLU A 17 -12.49 8.40 -1.44
N PHE A 18 -11.32 7.94 -1.01
CA PHE A 18 -10.41 7.17 -1.86
C PHE A 18 -10.98 5.80 -2.22
N MET A 19 -11.56 5.06 -1.27
CA MET A 19 -12.16 3.75 -1.53
C MET A 19 -13.39 3.85 -2.43
N LYS A 20 -14.20 4.93 -2.30
CA LYS A 20 -15.30 5.22 -3.23
C LYS A 20 -14.78 5.46 -4.66
N LEU A 21 -13.68 6.19 -4.82
CA LEU A 21 -13.05 6.41 -6.13
C LEU A 21 -12.51 5.11 -6.75
N LEU A 22 -12.06 4.16 -5.94
CA LEU A 22 -11.67 2.83 -6.42
C LEU A 22 -12.87 1.99 -6.90
N GLY A 23 -14.09 2.41 -6.59
CA GLY A 23 -15.33 1.71 -6.90
C GLY A 23 -15.71 0.65 -5.87
N ILE A 24 -15.17 0.75 -4.65
CA ILE A 24 -15.53 -0.15 -3.55
C ILE A 24 -16.88 0.29 -2.98
N SER A 25 -17.82 -0.65 -2.84
CA SER A 25 -19.14 -0.38 -2.27
C SER A 25 -19.06 0.10 -0.82
N SER A 26 -19.95 1.00 -0.42
CA SER A 26 -20.03 1.53 0.96
C SER A 26 -20.04 0.43 2.02
N ASP A 27 -20.78 -0.65 1.81
CA ASP A 27 -20.84 -1.79 2.74
C ASP A 27 -19.48 -2.45 2.99
N VAL A 28 -18.62 -2.50 1.95
CA VAL A 28 -17.27 -3.06 2.07
C VAL A 28 -16.33 -2.07 2.74
N ILE A 29 -16.47 -0.78 2.44
CA ILE A 29 -15.72 0.31 3.10
C ILE A 29 -16.03 0.31 4.60
N GLU A 30 -17.30 0.22 4.99
CA GLU A 30 -17.71 0.21 6.39
C GLU A 30 -17.20 -1.03 7.13
N LYS A 31 -17.26 -2.22 6.50
CA LYS A 31 -16.70 -3.44 7.09
C LYS A 31 -15.17 -3.37 7.24
N ALA A 32 -14.49 -2.81 6.24
CA ALA A 32 -13.04 -2.72 6.23
C ALA A 32 -12.47 -1.60 7.12
N ARG A 33 -13.29 -0.59 7.49
CA ARG A 33 -12.89 0.53 8.38
C ARG A 33 -12.32 0.06 9.72
N ASN A 34 -12.87 -1.01 10.29
CA ASN A 34 -12.46 -1.52 11.59
C ASN A 34 -11.45 -2.67 11.49
N PHE A 35 -11.01 -3.03 10.28
CA PHE A 35 -10.03 -4.08 10.11
C PHE A 35 -8.63 -3.56 10.40
N LYS A 36 -7.96 -4.25 11.31
CA LYS A 36 -6.51 -4.13 11.45
C LYS A 36 -5.88 -4.68 10.17
N ILE A 37 -5.04 -3.87 9.56
CA ILE A 37 -4.23 -4.24 8.42
C ILE A 37 -2.79 -4.38 8.91
N VAL A 38 -2.19 -5.53 8.66
CA VAL A 38 -0.76 -5.76 8.90
C VAL A 38 -0.08 -5.87 7.55
N THR A 39 0.82 -4.92 7.27
CA THR A 39 1.68 -4.95 6.09
C THR A 39 2.98 -5.65 6.45
N GLU A 40 3.28 -6.79 5.83
CA GLU A 40 4.57 -7.47 5.89
C GLU A 40 5.35 -7.20 4.61
N VAL A 41 6.54 -6.64 4.75
CA VAL A 41 7.44 -6.35 3.63
C VAL A 41 8.69 -7.20 3.77
N GLN A 42 9.02 -7.93 2.71
CA GLN A 42 10.29 -8.62 2.54
C GLN A 42 11.01 -7.95 1.38
N GLN A 43 12.07 -7.21 1.70
CA GLN A 43 13.00 -6.70 0.70
C GLN A 43 14.16 -7.70 0.58
N ASP A 44 14.57 -8.03 -0.65
CA ASP A 44 15.80 -8.75 -0.99
C ASP A 44 16.47 -7.99 -2.14
N GLY A 45 17.42 -7.11 -1.82
CA GLY A 45 18.01 -6.20 -2.81
C GLY A 45 16.98 -5.28 -3.45
N GLN A 46 16.71 -5.50 -4.75
CA GLN A 46 15.72 -4.78 -5.56
C GLN A 46 14.37 -5.49 -5.63
N ASP A 47 14.27 -6.71 -5.13
CA ASP A 47 13.06 -7.51 -5.14
C ASP A 47 12.27 -7.29 -3.84
N PHE A 48 10.97 -7.09 -3.97
CA PHE A 48 10.08 -6.83 -2.85
C PHE A 48 8.90 -7.81 -2.90
N THR A 49 8.60 -8.41 -1.76
CA THR A 49 7.32 -9.06 -1.49
C THR A 49 6.57 -8.22 -0.48
N TRP A 50 5.43 -7.67 -0.89
CA TRP A 50 4.58 -6.79 -0.10
C TRP A 50 3.26 -7.48 0.18
N SER A 51 3.08 -7.95 1.40
CA SER A 51 1.89 -8.68 1.84
C SER A 51 1.04 -7.80 2.76
N GLN A 52 -0.24 -7.66 2.47
CA GLN A 52 -1.21 -6.98 3.32
C GLN A 52 -2.20 -7.99 3.86
N HIS A 53 -2.19 -8.18 5.17
CA HIS A 53 -3.09 -9.07 5.90
C HIS A 53 -4.24 -8.27 6.47
N TYR A 54 -5.46 -8.58 6.03
CA TYR A 54 -6.68 -7.94 6.50
C TYR A 54 -7.35 -8.81 7.57
N SER A 55 -7.92 -8.16 8.58
CA SER A 55 -8.78 -8.83 9.55
C SER A 55 -9.96 -9.49 8.83
N GLY A 56 -10.10 -10.81 8.96
CA GLY A 56 -11.03 -11.62 8.15
C GLY A 56 -10.36 -12.75 7.36
N GLY A 57 -9.02 -12.83 7.37
CA GLY A 57 -8.26 -13.92 6.76
C GLY A 57 -7.86 -13.66 5.30
N HIS A 58 -8.23 -12.52 4.74
CA HIS A 58 -7.80 -12.11 3.41
C HIS A 58 -6.35 -11.59 3.46
N THR A 59 -5.50 -12.13 2.57
CA THR A 59 -4.13 -11.65 2.38
C THR A 59 -3.93 -11.30 0.91
N MET A 60 -3.42 -10.12 0.65
CA MET A 60 -3.01 -9.66 -0.68
C MET A 60 -1.49 -9.61 -0.73
N THR A 61 -0.86 -10.26 -1.71
CA THR A 61 0.60 -10.26 -1.84
C THR A 61 1.00 -9.76 -3.22
N ASN A 62 1.77 -8.68 -3.25
CA ASN A 62 2.39 -8.13 -4.46
C ASN A 62 3.87 -8.45 -4.47
N LYS A 63 4.37 -8.98 -5.59
CA LYS A 63 5.79 -9.21 -5.81
C LYS A 63 6.24 -8.33 -6.96
N PHE A 64 7.27 -7.52 -6.72
CA PHE A 64 7.80 -6.62 -7.73
C PHE A 64 9.30 -6.43 -7.58
N THR A 65 9.96 -6.16 -8.71
CA THR A 65 11.36 -5.73 -8.73
C THR A 65 11.41 -4.25 -9.07
N VAL A 66 12.13 -3.46 -8.28
CA VAL A 66 12.32 -2.03 -8.54
C VAL A 66 12.95 -1.84 -9.92
N GLY A 67 12.40 -0.90 -10.69
CA GLY A 67 12.82 -0.59 -12.06
C GLY A 67 12.29 -1.56 -13.12
N LYS A 68 11.49 -2.57 -12.76
CA LYS A 68 10.85 -3.50 -13.71
C LYS A 68 9.33 -3.46 -13.62
N GLU A 69 8.67 -3.58 -14.77
CA GLU A 69 7.23 -3.72 -14.83
C GLU A 69 6.79 -5.01 -14.15
N SER A 70 5.87 -4.90 -13.19
CA SER A 70 5.32 -6.00 -12.40
C SER A 70 3.81 -5.87 -12.27
N ASN A 71 3.10 -6.98 -12.05
CA ASN A 71 1.67 -6.93 -11.77
C ASN A 71 1.46 -6.52 -10.30
N ILE A 72 0.74 -5.41 -10.10
CA ILE A 72 0.38 -4.88 -8.79
C ILE A 72 -1.13 -4.98 -8.62
N GLN A 73 -1.56 -5.67 -7.58
CA GLN A 73 -2.94 -5.71 -7.10
C GLN A 73 -3.20 -4.56 -6.12
N THR A 74 -4.29 -3.84 -6.35
CA THR A 74 -4.77 -2.77 -5.47
C THR A 74 -5.78 -3.26 -4.44
N MET A 75 -6.04 -2.43 -3.43
CA MET A 75 -7.10 -2.68 -2.44
C MET A 75 -8.50 -2.84 -3.06
N GLY A 76 -8.73 -2.26 -4.26
CA GLY A 76 -9.97 -2.47 -5.01
C GLY A 76 -10.05 -3.82 -5.75
N GLY A 77 -9.10 -4.72 -5.54
CA GLY A 77 -9.02 -6.03 -6.19
C GLY A 77 -8.54 -6.00 -7.65
N LYS A 78 -8.35 -4.80 -8.23
CA LYS A 78 -7.84 -4.63 -9.60
C LYS A 78 -6.34 -4.88 -9.64
N THR A 79 -5.90 -5.63 -10.64
CA THR A 79 -4.48 -5.87 -10.93
C THR A 79 -4.09 -5.14 -12.21
N PHE A 80 -2.97 -4.42 -12.18
CA PHE A 80 -2.41 -3.77 -13.36
C PHE A 80 -0.89 -3.88 -13.38
N LYS A 81 -0.31 -3.72 -14.57
CA LYS A 81 1.13 -3.67 -14.77
C LYS A 81 1.66 -2.30 -14.40
N ALA A 82 2.58 -2.20 -13.45
CA ALA A 82 3.23 -0.96 -13.06
C ALA A 82 4.71 -1.17 -12.76
N THR A 83 5.49 -0.10 -12.87
CA THR A 83 6.90 -0.11 -12.50
C THR A 83 7.06 0.67 -11.20
N VAL A 84 7.61 0.00 -10.18
CA VAL A 84 7.96 0.65 -8.91
C VAL A 84 9.38 1.19 -9.03
N GLN A 85 9.58 2.47 -8.70
CA GLN A 85 10.88 3.15 -8.71
C GLN A 85 11.34 3.44 -7.28
N MET A 86 12.64 3.56 -7.07
CA MET A 86 13.22 4.00 -5.81
C MET A 86 13.74 5.43 -5.96
N GLU A 87 13.14 6.39 -5.27
CA GLU A 87 13.51 7.81 -5.32
C GLU A 87 13.76 8.33 -3.90
N GLY A 88 15.00 8.76 -3.61
CA GLY A 88 15.32 9.36 -2.30
C GLY A 88 15.02 8.46 -1.08
N GLY A 89 15.02 7.13 -1.26
CA GLY A 89 14.64 6.16 -0.22
C GLY A 89 13.14 5.84 -0.14
N LYS A 90 12.33 6.37 -1.07
CA LYS A 90 10.90 6.08 -1.20
C LYS A 90 10.65 5.16 -2.37
N LEU A 91 9.70 4.24 -2.21
CA LEU A 91 9.13 3.50 -3.35
C LEU A 91 8.05 4.36 -3.99
N VAL A 92 8.12 4.53 -5.30
CA VAL A 92 7.20 5.38 -6.08
C VAL A 92 6.58 4.56 -7.20
N VAL A 93 5.25 4.58 -7.29
CA VAL A 93 4.48 3.96 -8.36
C VAL A 93 3.73 5.07 -9.10
N ASN A 94 4.02 5.22 -10.38
CA ASN A 94 3.39 6.22 -11.24
C ASN A 94 2.51 5.53 -12.29
N PHE A 95 1.25 5.94 -12.35
CA PHE A 95 0.25 5.60 -13.36
C PHE A 95 -0.44 6.87 -13.84
N PRO A 96 -1.02 6.91 -15.07
CA PRO A 96 -1.64 8.11 -15.63
C PRO A 96 -2.61 8.85 -14.70
N ASN A 97 -3.32 8.12 -13.82
CA ASN A 97 -4.27 8.68 -12.85
C ASN A 97 -4.04 8.19 -11.41
N TYR A 98 -2.90 7.55 -11.13
CA TYR A 98 -2.60 6.95 -9.83
C TYR A 98 -1.14 7.22 -9.48
N HIS A 99 -0.90 7.82 -8.33
CA HIS A 99 0.42 8.04 -7.79
C HIS A 99 0.50 7.44 -6.40
N GLN A 100 1.45 6.55 -6.13
CA GLN A 100 1.67 6.02 -4.80
C GLN A 100 3.12 6.23 -4.38
N THR A 101 3.33 6.68 -3.15
CA THR A 101 4.62 6.67 -2.49
C THR A 101 4.58 5.83 -1.22
N SER A 102 5.67 5.14 -0.92
CA SER A 102 5.84 4.39 0.33
C SER A 102 7.22 4.68 0.88
N GLU A 103 7.29 5.15 2.12
CA GLU A 103 8.55 5.53 2.77
C GLU A 103 8.59 5.09 4.23
N ILE A 104 9.79 4.89 4.74
CA ILE A 104 10.01 4.60 6.16
C ILE A 104 10.45 5.89 6.85
N VAL A 105 9.64 6.40 7.77
CA VAL A 105 9.93 7.56 8.61
C VAL A 105 10.08 7.09 10.05
N GLY A 106 11.32 6.97 10.52
CA GLY A 106 11.62 6.38 11.83
C GLY A 106 11.19 4.91 11.90
N ASP A 107 10.27 4.58 12.80
CA ASP A 107 9.67 3.25 12.94
C ASP A 107 8.35 3.09 12.18
N LYS A 108 7.97 4.05 11.33
CA LYS A 108 6.67 4.05 10.65
C LYS A 108 6.80 3.86 9.14
N LEU A 109 5.91 3.06 8.58
CA LEU A 109 5.67 2.96 7.15
C LEU A 109 4.56 3.95 6.77
N VAL A 110 4.90 4.95 5.97
CA VAL A 110 3.98 5.97 5.46
C VAL A 110 3.69 5.65 4.01
N GLU A 111 2.42 5.39 3.69
CA GLU A 111 1.92 5.09 2.35
C GLU A 111 0.97 6.20 1.93
N VAL A 112 1.28 6.89 0.83
CA VAL A 112 0.43 7.95 0.28
C VAL A 112 0.00 7.53 -1.11
N SER A 113 -1.31 7.40 -1.34
CA SER A 113 -1.89 7.08 -2.64
C SER A 113 -2.80 8.21 -3.11
N THR A 114 -2.61 8.70 -4.33
CA THR A 114 -3.39 9.78 -4.92
C THR A 114 -4.08 9.31 -6.19
N ILE A 115 -5.40 9.49 -6.27
CA ILE A 115 -6.24 9.21 -7.45
C ILE A 115 -7.17 10.38 -7.68
N GLY A 116 -7.20 10.91 -8.92
CA GLY A 116 -8.18 11.93 -9.31
C GLY A 116 -8.21 13.18 -8.42
N GLY A 117 -7.07 13.54 -7.80
CA GLY A 117 -6.95 14.66 -6.86
C GLY A 117 -7.24 14.33 -5.39
N VAL A 118 -7.76 13.14 -5.08
CA VAL A 118 -7.94 12.68 -3.69
C VAL A 118 -6.69 11.93 -3.25
N THR A 119 -6.13 12.33 -2.12
CA THR A 119 -4.95 11.72 -1.51
C THR A 119 -5.34 10.95 -0.26
N TYR A 120 -5.15 9.64 -0.29
CA TYR A 120 -5.21 8.73 0.83
C TYR A 120 -3.84 8.61 1.48
N GLU A 121 -3.77 8.79 2.79
CA GLU A 121 -2.55 8.60 3.58
C GLU A 121 -2.81 7.49 4.60
N ARG A 122 -1.92 6.51 4.65
CA ARG A 122 -1.88 5.47 5.68
C ARG A 122 -0.54 5.52 6.38
N VAL A 123 -0.60 5.48 7.71
CA VAL A 123 0.59 5.38 8.55
C VAL A 123 0.48 4.09 9.36
N SER A 124 1.48 3.23 9.21
CA SER A 124 1.57 1.95 9.89
C SER A 124 2.81 1.93 10.79
N LYS A 125 2.67 1.47 12.02
CA LYS A 125 3.77 1.36 12.99
C LYS A 125 4.46 0.00 12.86
N ARG A 126 5.79 -0.01 12.84
CA ARG A 126 6.58 -1.25 12.83
C ARG A 126 6.29 -2.08 14.09
N LEU A 127 5.96 -3.35 13.87
CA LEU A 127 5.89 -4.36 14.92
C LEU A 127 7.31 -4.83 15.23
N ALA A 128 7.68 -4.80 16.52
CA ALA A 128 8.97 -5.26 17.01
C ALA A 128 9.10 -6.79 16.91
#